data_AF-A0A5Q4BCJ2-F1
#
_entry.id   AF-A0A5Q4BCJ2-F1
#
_cell.length_a   1.000
_cell.length_b   1.000
_cell.length_c   1.000
_cell.angle_alpha   90.00
_cell.angle_beta   90.00
_cell.angle_gamma   90.00
#
_symmetry.space_group_name_H-M   'P 1'
#
loop_
_entity.id
_entity.type
_entity.pdbx_description
1 polymer ?
#
loop_
_entity_poly.entity_id
_entity_poly.type
_entity_poly.pdbx_seq_one_letter_code
_entity_poly.pdbx_strand_id
1 'polypeptide(L)'
;MLSRVIDRLAQEYRDRIAGAVTFGSTMQKYDKGTIPLLPPNKVRMFCNKYDPACNNGIPLGAVMPAHRNYRPVAKEAAEFLVKMLAAAKGWTSVPTVPDVDLSPFTNTRLLFRDIYRGAPASTTTAFNDATKLQGLQDIKINTIFGRGGARVDFLGVKVDGVDGVLEHGGNGGTYKEIALEVAEYWVEAELCSGRKNKKDRIGYFSATTTTGEIMSIGEKTNDRCLTFRAAEGNSFVGLYGESGDEIDSLGLIEFPITL
;
A
#
# COMPACT_ATOMS: atom_id res chain seq x y z
N MET A 1 -26.19 16.79 -2.33
CA MET A 1 -25.80 15.95 -1.17
C MET A 1 -26.56 14.65 -1.26
N LEU A 2 -25.92 13.53 -0.88
CA LEU A 2 -26.46 12.19 -1.11
C LEU A 2 -27.84 12.00 -0.46
N SER A 3 -28.06 12.49 0.76
CA SER A 3 -29.38 12.43 1.44
C SER A 3 -30.53 12.97 0.58
N ARG A 4 -30.37 14.14 -0.04
CA ARG A 4 -31.39 14.72 -0.93
C ARG A 4 -31.68 13.88 -2.19
N VAL A 5 -30.70 13.10 -2.65
CA VAL A 5 -30.88 12.19 -3.78
C VAL A 5 -31.68 10.97 -3.32
N ILE A 6 -31.29 10.38 -2.18
CA ILE A 6 -31.98 9.21 -1.58
C ILE A 6 -33.45 9.51 -1.28
N ASP A 7 -33.75 10.69 -0.75
CA ASP A 7 -35.12 11.11 -0.43
C ASP A 7 -36.06 11.11 -1.64
N ARG A 8 -35.51 11.31 -2.85
CA ARG A 8 -36.28 11.37 -4.10
C ARG A 8 -36.34 10.04 -4.84
N LEU A 9 -35.58 9.03 -4.43
CA LEU A 9 -35.60 7.73 -5.07
C LEU A 9 -36.87 6.96 -4.69
N ALA A 10 -37.47 6.21 -5.61
CA ALA A 10 -38.50 5.24 -5.25
C ALA A 10 -37.88 4.10 -4.42
N GLN A 11 -38.70 3.42 -3.61
CA GLN A 11 -38.24 2.37 -2.70
C GLN A 11 -37.47 1.25 -3.41
N GLU A 12 -37.95 0.81 -4.58
CA GLU A 12 -37.30 -0.21 -5.40
C GLU A 12 -35.83 0.11 -5.75
N TYR A 13 -35.48 1.40 -5.91
CA TYR A 13 -34.11 1.82 -6.17
C TYR A 13 -33.29 1.92 -4.89
N ARG A 14 -33.92 2.33 -3.77
CA ARG A 14 -33.26 2.36 -2.46
C ARG A 14 -32.87 0.96 -1.99
N ASP A 15 -33.73 -0.03 -2.23
CA ASP A 15 -33.49 -1.42 -1.81
C ASP A 15 -32.28 -2.03 -2.54
N ARG A 16 -31.94 -1.52 -3.74
CA ARG A 16 -30.77 -1.91 -4.52
C ARG A 16 -29.46 -1.31 -4.00
N ILE A 17 -29.49 -0.37 -3.05
CA ILE A 17 -28.30 0.23 -2.47
C ILE A 17 -27.67 -0.76 -1.48
N ALA A 18 -26.52 -1.31 -1.88
CA ALA A 18 -25.74 -2.22 -1.03
C ALA A 18 -25.09 -1.47 0.14
N GLY A 19 -24.51 -0.30 -0.13
CA GLY A 19 -23.88 0.58 0.86
C GLY A 19 -23.66 1.99 0.33
N ALA A 20 -23.44 2.94 1.23
CA ALA A 20 -23.20 4.35 0.92
C ALA A 20 -22.04 4.91 1.75
N VAL A 21 -21.12 5.58 1.08
CA VAL A 21 -20.00 6.31 1.71
C VAL A 21 -20.06 7.78 1.34
N THR A 22 -19.78 8.65 2.32
CA THR A 22 -19.55 10.08 2.06
C THR A 22 -18.30 10.56 2.79
N PHE A 23 -17.61 11.54 2.20
CA PHE A 23 -16.46 12.22 2.79
C PHE A 23 -16.81 13.70 2.98
N GLY A 24 -16.59 14.25 4.17
CA GLY A 24 -16.78 15.69 4.41
C GLY A 24 -18.20 16.20 4.21
N SER A 25 -19.21 15.33 4.28
CA SER A 25 -20.61 15.70 3.99
C SER A 25 -21.10 16.78 4.96
N THR A 26 -21.59 17.92 4.43
CA THR A 26 -22.14 18.99 5.28
C THR A 26 -23.44 18.59 5.99
N MET A 27 -24.09 17.49 5.60
CA MET A 27 -25.23 16.94 6.32
C MET A 27 -24.84 16.14 7.57
N GLN A 28 -23.58 15.72 7.71
CA GLN A 28 -23.18 14.76 8.75
C GLN A 28 -23.48 15.23 10.18
N LYS A 29 -23.33 16.52 10.45
CA LYS A 29 -23.71 17.16 11.72
C LYS A 29 -25.22 17.02 12.01
N TYR A 30 -26.04 17.20 10.99
CA TYR A 30 -27.51 17.21 11.12
C TYR A 30 -28.07 15.79 11.17
N ASP A 31 -27.51 14.88 10.37
CA ASP A 31 -27.97 13.50 10.23
C ASP A 31 -27.28 12.55 11.23
N LYS A 32 -26.43 13.06 12.14
CA LYS A 32 -25.72 12.32 13.19
C LYS A 32 -24.97 11.08 12.66
N GLY A 33 -24.31 11.22 11.52
CA GLY A 33 -23.56 10.13 10.88
C GLY A 33 -24.41 9.08 10.15
N THR A 34 -25.70 9.37 9.93
CA THR A 34 -26.60 8.52 9.12
C THR A 34 -26.94 9.20 7.79
N ILE A 35 -27.59 8.46 6.89
CA ILE A 35 -28.28 9.02 5.73
C ILE A 35 -29.75 8.63 5.86
N PRO A 36 -30.69 9.59 5.92
CA PRO A 36 -32.12 9.28 6.00
C PRO A 36 -32.55 8.24 4.95
N LEU A 37 -33.47 7.36 5.34
CA LEU A 37 -34.03 6.30 4.49
C LEU A 37 -33.03 5.21 4.04
N LEU A 38 -31.81 5.21 4.58
CA LEU A 38 -30.86 4.08 4.45
C LEU A 38 -30.64 3.41 5.81
N PRO A 39 -30.52 2.08 5.87
CA PRO A 39 -30.13 1.37 7.08
C PRO A 39 -28.77 1.87 7.61
N PRO A 40 -28.63 2.20 8.92
CA PRO A 40 -27.40 2.75 9.46
C PRO A 40 -26.17 1.85 9.26
N ASN A 41 -26.35 0.52 9.25
CA ASN A 41 -25.28 -0.44 9.00
C ASN A 41 -24.77 -0.45 7.54
N LYS A 42 -25.52 0.15 6.61
CA LYS A 42 -25.16 0.33 5.20
C LYS A 42 -24.53 1.71 4.92
N VAL A 43 -24.36 2.55 5.93
CA VAL A 43 -23.85 3.92 5.77
C VAL A 43 -22.54 4.10 6.53
N ARG A 44 -21.55 4.70 5.86
CA ARG A 44 -20.30 5.15 6.50
C ARG A 44 -20.00 6.59 6.08
N MET A 45 -19.95 7.51 7.04
CA MET A 45 -19.66 8.91 6.80
C MET A 45 -18.33 9.30 7.44
N PHE A 46 -17.33 9.64 6.63
CA PHE A 46 -16.01 10.04 7.08
C PHE A 46 -15.94 11.55 7.28
N CYS A 47 -15.48 11.96 8.46
CA CYS A 47 -15.25 13.35 8.81
C CYS A 47 -13.89 13.50 9.47
N ASN A 48 -12.98 14.25 8.85
CA ASN A 48 -11.69 14.55 9.45
C ASN A 48 -11.87 15.46 10.67
N LYS A 49 -11.02 15.27 11.70
CA LYS A 49 -11.13 15.96 13.01
C LYS A 49 -11.30 17.49 12.91
N TYR A 50 -10.67 18.12 11.92
CA TYR A 50 -10.68 19.57 11.72
C TYR A 50 -11.41 19.99 10.43
N ASP A 51 -12.25 19.14 9.87
CA ASP A 51 -13.05 19.49 8.71
C ASP A 51 -14.37 20.16 9.15
N PRO A 52 -14.53 21.48 8.96
CA PRO A 52 -15.74 22.18 9.39
C PRO A 52 -16.93 21.92 8.47
N ALA A 53 -16.75 21.36 7.28
CA ALA A 53 -17.87 21.03 6.41
C ALA A 53 -18.76 20.00 7.10
N CYS A 54 -18.19 18.87 7.51
CA CYS A 54 -18.94 17.81 8.19
C CYS A 54 -19.14 18.05 9.69
N ASN A 55 -18.19 18.67 10.40
CA ASN A 55 -18.34 18.94 11.84
C ASN A 55 -19.33 20.08 12.13
N ASN A 56 -19.34 21.12 11.28
CA ASN A 56 -20.10 22.34 11.55
C ASN A 56 -21.27 22.56 10.59
N GLY A 57 -21.32 21.83 9.47
CA GLY A 57 -22.32 22.02 8.42
C GLY A 57 -22.02 23.21 7.50
N ILE A 58 -20.77 23.72 7.52
CA ILE A 58 -20.41 24.97 6.84
C ILE A 58 -19.92 24.67 5.42
N PRO A 59 -20.62 25.14 4.36
CA PRO A 59 -20.21 24.88 2.98
C PRO A 59 -18.93 25.62 2.58
N LEU A 60 -18.55 26.67 3.32
CA LEU A 60 -17.33 27.47 3.12
C LEU A 60 -16.03 26.75 3.60
N GLY A 61 -16.14 25.50 4.09
CA GLY A 61 -15.02 24.69 4.59
C GLY A 61 -14.19 23.96 3.53
N ALA A 62 -14.64 23.93 2.27
CA ALA A 62 -14.07 23.06 1.25
C ALA A 62 -12.62 23.40 0.83
N VAL A 63 -12.17 24.59 1.20
CA VAL A 63 -10.82 25.10 0.90
C VAL A 63 -9.82 24.74 2.01
N MET A 64 -10.24 24.13 3.14
CA MET A 64 -9.30 23.77 4.21
C MET A 64 -8.57 22.44 3.94
N PRO A 65 -7.30 22.28 4.33
CA PRO A 65 -6.55 21.04 4.13
C PRO A 65 -7.27 19.79 4.67
N ALA A 66 -7.93 19.91 5.82
CA ALA A 66 -8.69 18.81 6.42
C ALA A 66 -9.90 18.37 5.58
N HIS A 67 -10.53 19.26 4.80
CA HIS A 67 -11.62 18.87 3.90
C HIS A 67 -11.11 18.32 2.56
N ARG A 68 -9.96 18.82 2.09
CA ARG A 68 -9.41 18.46 0.79
C ARG A 68 -8.71 17.10 0.74
N ASN A 69 -8.37 16.51 1.89
CA ASN A 69 -7.62 15.27 1.94
C ASN A 69 -8.32 14.18 2.76
N TYR A 70 -9.08 13.33 2.07
CA TYR A 70 -9.63 12.09 2.62
C TYR A 70 -8.89 10.83 2.16
N ARG A 71 -7.74 10.97 1.47
CA ARG A 71 -6.92 9.84 1.03
C ARG A 71 -6.59 8.84 2.16
N PRO A 72 -6.25 9.27 3.40
CA PRO A 72 -5.92 8.32 4.47
C PRO A 72 -7.04 7.35 4.85
N VAL A 73 -8.31 7.69 4.60
CA VAL A 73 -9.47 6.84 4.90
C VAL A 73 -10.13 6.24 3.65
N ALA A 74 -9.54 6.45 2.47
CA ALA A 74 -10.09 5.95 1.21
C ALA A 74 -10.11 4.42 1.16
N LYS A 75 -9.09 3.74 1.71
CA LYS A 75 -9.05 2.28 1.81
C LYS A 75 -10.17 1.75 2.71
N GLU A 76 -10.32 2.31 3.91
CA GLU A 76 -11.39 1.92 4.84
C GLU A 76 -12.78 2.11 4.22
N ALA A 77 -12.98 3.19 3.46
CA ALA A 77 -14.19 3.41 2.68
C ALA A 77 -14.43 2.34 1.62
N ALA A 78 -13.39 1.96 0.87
CA ALA A 78 -13.48 0.91 -0.13
C ALA A 78 -13.77 -0.46 0.50
N GLU A 79 -13.08 -0.81 1.59
CA GLU A 79 -13.30 -2.05 2.35
C GLU A 79 -14.73 -2.13 2.88
N PHE A 80 -15.27 -1.01 3.39
CA PHE A 80 -16.67 -0.92 3.78
C PHE A 80 -17.62 -1.24 2.61
N LEU A 81 -17.40 -0.64 1.44
CA LEU A 81 -18.24 -0.88 0.27
C LEU A 81 -18.13 -2.31 -0.24
N VAL A 82 -16.92 -2.89 -0.29
CA VAL A 82 -16.70 -4.28 -0.70
C VAL A 82 -17.39 -5.25 0.26
N LYS A 83 -17.34 -4.99 1.58
CA LYS A 83 -18.09 -5.76 2.58
C LYS A 83 -19.60 -5.68 2.36
N MET A 84 -20.13 -4.50 2.07
CA MET A 84 -21.57 -4.32 1.78
C MET A 84 -21.99 -5.03 0.49
N LEU A 85 -21.15 -5.00 -0.54
CA LEU A 85 -21.38 -5.71 -1.79
C LEU A 85 -21.35 -7.23 -1.60
N ALA A 86 -20.36 -7.75 -0.87
CA ALA A 86 -20.25 -9.17 -0.55
C ALA A 86 -21.51 -9.68 0.15
N ALA A 87 -22.00 -8.94 1.15
CA ALA A 87 -23.24 -9.27 1.85
C ALA A 87 -24.46 -9.21 0.92
N ALA A 88 -24.58 -8.19 0.07
CA ALA A 88 -25.70 -8.04 -0.85
C ALA A 88 -25.71 -9.08 -1.98
N LYS A 89 -24.55 -9.62 -2.35
CA LYS A 89 -24.37 -10.63 -3.41
C LYS A 89 -24.27 -12.06 -2.89
N GLY A 90 -24.22 -12.26 -1.57
CA GLY A 90 -24.06 -13.58 -0.96
C GLY A 90 -22.69 -14.21 -1.25
N TRP A 91 -21.63 -13.40 -1.32
CA TRP A 91 -20.27 -13.93 -1.49
C TRP A 91 -19.82 -14.71 -0.25
N THR A 92 -19.10 -15.82 -0.47
CA THR A 92 -18.58 -16.68 0.60
C THR A 92 -17.42 -16.06 1.36
N SER A 93 -16.75 -15.06 0.78
CA SER A 93 -15.69 -14.26 1.40
C SER A 93 -15.77 -12.81 0.94
N VAL A 94 -15.17 -11.91 1.73
CA VAL A 94 -15.03 -10.48 1.37
C VAL A 94 -13.65 -10.31 0.71
N PRO A 95 -13.58 -9.85 -0.54
CA PRO A 95 -12.30 -9.55 -1.18
C PRO A 95 -11.49 -8.53 -0.38
N THR A 96 -10.18 -8.74 -0.32
CA THR A 96 -9.24 -7.76 0.22
C THR A 96 -9.13 -6.59 -0.76
N VAL A 97 -9.15 -5.36 -0.24
CA VAL A 97 -8.89 -4.17 -1.06
C VAL A 97 -7.37 -3.97 -1.08
N PRO A 98 -6.72 -4.08 -2.24
CA PRO A 98 -5.27 -3.93 -2.30
C PRO A 98 -4.89 -2.47 -2.04
N ASP A 99 -3.73 -2.29 -1.43
CA ASP A 99 -3.15 -0.98 -1.13
C ASP A 99 -2.70 -0.21 -2.38
N VAL A 100 -2.34 -0.95 -3.42
CA VAL A 100 -1.84 -0.45 -4.71
C VAL A 100 -2.71 -1.08 -5.80
N ASP A 101 -3.07 -0.31 -6.82
CA ASP A 101 -3.75 -0.87 -8.00
C ASP A 101 -2.74 -1.70 -8.80
N LEU A 102 -2.91 -3.02 -8.71
CA LEU A 102 -2.10 -4.00 -9.44
C LEU A 102 -2.79 -4.52 -10.69
N SER A 103 -3.98 -4.02 -11.02
CA SER A 103 -4.73 -4.43 -12.22
C SER A 103 -3.94 -4.30 -13.52
N PRO A 104 -3.05 -3.30 -13.72
CA PRO A 104 -2.23 -3.22 -14.93
C PRO A 104 -1.28 -4.40 -15.13
N PHE A 105 -0.93 -5.13 -14.05
CA PHE A 105 0.06 -6.21 -14.08
C PHE A 105 -0.55 -7.61 -14.10
N THR A 106 -1.89 -7.71 -14.14
CA THR A 106 -2.61 -8.99 -14.07
C THR A 106 -2.32 -9.94 -15.24
N ASN A 107 -1.92 -9.41 -16.39
CA ASN A 107 -1.51 -10.19 -17.57
C ASN A 107 0.01 -10.40 -17.66
N THR A 108 0.74 -10.15 -16.57
CA THR A 108 2.19 -10.38 -16.49
C THR A 108 2.48 -11.60 -15.64
N ARG A 109 3.75 -12.03 -15.62
CA ARG A 109 4.25 -13.06 -14.71
C ARG A 109 4.75 -12.49 -13.36
N LEU A 110 4.55 -11.21 -13.10
CA LEU A 110 4.92 -10.57 -11.85
C LEU A 110 3.93 -10.96 -10.75
N LEU A 111 4.43 -11.50 -9.65
CA LEU A 111 3.63 -11.81 -8.47
C LEU A 111 4.00 -10.85 -7.34
N PHE A 112 3.01 -10.22 -6.71
CA PHE A 112 3.24 -9.21 -5.68
C PHE A 112 3.02 -9.82 -4.29
N ARG A 113 4.00 -9.67 -3.40
CA ARG A 113 3.90 -10.05 -2.00
C ARG A 113 3.39 -8.88 -1.18
N ASP A 114 2.46 -9.16 -0.26
CA ASP A 114 1.83 -8.17 0.60
C ASP A 114 2.82 -7.14 1.15
N ILE A 115 2.44 -5.86 1.07
CA ILE A 115 3.25 -4.77 1.59
C ILE A 115 3.37 -4.90 3.11
N TYR A 116 4.60 -4.98 3.59
CA TYR A 116 4.89 -4.77 4.99
C TYR A 116 4.84 -3.28 5.32
N ARG A 117 3.95 -2.91 6.25
CA ARG A 117 3.66 -1.53 6.62
C ARG A 117 4.53 -1.08 7.80
N GLY A 118 5.55 -0.27 7.52
CA GLY A 118 6.28 0.47 8.55
C GLY A 118 5.55 1.74 8.97
N ALA A 119 4.77 2.35 8.07
CA ALA A 119 3.96 3.55 8.30
C ALA A 119 2.52 3.35 7.80
N PRO A 120 1.57 4.20 8.24
CA PRO A 120 0.23 4.22 7.66
C PRO A 120 0.27 4.46 6.14
N ALA A 121 -0.64 3.81 5.42
CA ALA A 121 -0.75 3.91 3.96
C ALA A 121 -1.02 5.35 3.48
N SER A 122 -0.57 5.65 2.26
CA SER A 122 -0.75 6.94 1.59
C SER A 122 -0.23 8.14 2.38
N THR A 123 0.85 7.93 3.15
CA THR A 123 1.50 9.02 3.91
C THR A 123 2.74 9.57 3.21
N THR A 124 3.35 8.79 2.30
CA THR A 124 4.48 9.23 1.45
C THR A 124 4.26 8.84 -0.02
N THR A 125 5.28 8.98 -0.85
CA THR A 125 5.17 8.79 -2.30
C THR A 125 5.19 7.29 -2.62
N ALA A 126 4.18 6.83 -3.34
CA ALA A 126 4.13 5.45 -3.79
C ALA A 126 5.14 5.18 -4.92
N PHE A 127 5.71 3.99 -4.93
CA PHE A 127 6.59 3.50 -6.00
C PHE A 127 6.23 2.07 -6.39
N ASN A 128 6.54 1.69 -7.64
CA ASN A 128 6.31 0.35 -8.15
C ASN A 128 7.23 0.03 -9.35
N ASP A 129 8.20 -0.86 -9.10
CA ASP A 129 9.17 -1.30 -10.10
C ASP A 129 8.55 -2.08 -11.26
N ALA A 130 7.37 -2.67 -11.05
CA ALA A 130 6.64 -3.39 -12.10
C ALA A 130 6.40 -2.53 -13.35
N THR A 131 6.32 -1.20 -13.20
CA THR A 131 6.15 -0.28 -14.33
C THR A 131 7.32 -0.32 -15.33
N LYS A 132 8.52 -0.68 -14.86
CA LYS A 132 9.74 -0.86 -15.66
C LYS A 132 10.00 -2.32 -16.03
N LEU A 133 9.53 -3.25 -15.20
CA LEU A 133 9.70 -4.68 -15.41
C LEU A 133 8.65 -5.30 -16.34
N GLN A 134 7.48 -4.68 -16.47
CA GLN A 134 6.41 -5.17 -17.33
C GLN A 134 6.88 -5.28 -18.79
N GLY A 135 6.60 -6.43 -19.42
CA GLY A 135 6.97 -6.71 -20.81
C GLY A 135 8.29 -7.47 -20.98
N LEU A 136 9.12 -7.53 -19.94
CA LEU A 136 10.31 -8.38 -19.94
C LEU A 136 9.91 -9.86 -19.92
N GLN A 137 10.58 -10.66 -20.75
CA GLN A 137 10.36 -12.10 -20.83
C GLN A 137 11.20 -12.88 -19.81
N ASP A 138 12.34 -12.30 -19.42
CA ASP A 138 13.23 -12.78 -18.38
C ASP A 138 13.68 -11.59 -17.53
N ILE A 139 13.80 -11.80 -16.22
CA ILE A 139 14.15 -10.73 -15.27
C ILE A 139 15.20 -11.28 -14.30
N LYS A 140 16.41 -10.73 -14.42
CA LYS A 140 17.54 -11.10 -13.58
C LYS A 140 18.09 -9.88 -12.85
N ILE A 141 18.15 -9.96 -11.53
CA ILE A 141 18.86 -8.97 -10.71
C ILE A 141 20.35 -9.31 -10.76
N ASN A 142 21.19 -8.29 -10.97
CA ASN A 142 22.64 -8.40 -10.83
C ASN A 142 23.17 -7.74 -9.54
N THR A 143 22.41 -6.87 -8.90
CA THR A 143 22.82 -6.22 -7.65
C THR A 143 21.60 -5.88 -6.81
N ILE A 144 21.67 -6.18 -5.51
CA ILE A 144 20.76 -5.64 -4.50
C ILE A 144 21.56 -4.62 -3.70
N PHE A 145 21.00 -3.43 -3.49
CA PHE A 145 21.73 -2.36 -2.81
C PHE A 145 20.80 -1.49 -1.97
N GLY A 146 21.35 -0.83 -0.97
CA GLY A 146 20.56 -0.02 -0.06
C GLY A 146 21.40 0.83 0.88
N ARG A 147 20.72 1.70 1.64
CA ARG A 147 21.34 2.49 2.70
C ARG A 147 20.51 2.37 3.98
N GLY A 148 21.20 2.27 5.11
CA GLY A 148 20.53 2.31 6.40
C GLY A 148 21.40 2.80 7.55
N GLY A 149 20.75 3.37 8.55
CA GLY A 149 21.29 3.66 9.87
C GLY A 149 20.36 3.08 10.94
N ALA A 150 19.70 3.94 11.71
CA ALA A 150 18.63 3.51 12.64
C ALA A 150 17.37 2.98 11.93
N ARG A 151 17.23 3.25 10.63
CA ARG A 151 16.13 2.85 9.76
C ARG A 151 16.69 2.52 8.37
N VAL A 152 15.84 1.98 7.51
CA VAL A 152 16.15 1.79 6.09
C VAL A 152 15.86 3.10 5.37
N ASP A 153 16.93 3.80 4.97
CA ASP A 153 16.85 5.09 4.29
C ASP A 153 16.56 4.91 2.80
N PHE A 154 17.08 3.83 2.20
CA PHE A 154 17.08 3.63 0.75
C PHE A 154 17.23 2.16 0.39
N LEU A 155 16.58 1.74 -0.71
CA LEU A 155 16.69 0.38 -1.23
C LEU A 155 16.49 0.38 -2.74
N GLY A 156 17.24 -0.46 -3.44
CA GLY A 156 17.12 -0.63 -4.88
C GLY A 156 17.70 -1.94 -5.40
N VAL A 157 17.41 -2.20 -6.67
CA VAL A 157 17.92 -3.34 -7.42
C VAL A 157 18.38 -2.90 -8.81
N LYS A 158 19.42 -3.56 -9.31
CA LYS A 158 19.88 -3.43 -10.69
C LYS A 158 19.44 -4.67 -11.45
N VAL A 159 18.79 -4.46 -12.59
CA VAL A 159 18.17 -5.52 -13.39
C VAL A 159 18.80 -5.54 -14.76
N ASP A 160 19.19 -6.72 -15.22
CA ASP A 160 19.78 -6.90 -16.55
C ASP A 160 18.79 -6.44 -17.64
N GLY A 161 19.27 -5.65 -18.60
CA GLY A 161 18.46 -5.15 -19.71
C GLY A 161 17.48 -4.01 -19.36
N VAL A 162 17.49 -3.53 -18.12
CA VAL A 162 16.74 -2.33 -17.71
C VAL A 162 17.69 -1.13 -17.66
N ASP A 163 17.37 -0.07 -18.40
CA ASP A 163 18.15 1.16 -18.37
C ASP A 163 18.05 1.85 -17.00
N GLY A 164 19.21 2.07 -16.38
CA GLY A 164 19.32 2.69 -15.06
C GLY A 164 19.20 1.69 -13.92
N VAL A 165 18.73 2.16 -12.77
CA VAL A 165 18.55 1.36 -11.56
C VAL A 165 17.15 1.59 -11.00
N LEU A 166 16.60 0.59 -10.33
CA LEU A 166 15.29 0.67 -9.69
C LEU A 166 15.53 0.98 -8.21
N GLU A 167 15.32 2.23 -7.80
CA GLU A 167 15.73 2.70 -6.49
C GLU A 167 14.73 3.67 -5.85
N HIS A 168 14.60 3.58 -4.51
CA HIS A 168 13.62 4.33 -3.74
C HIS A 168 14.18 4.76 -2.39
N GLY A 169 13.65 5.85 -1.84
CA GLY A 169 14.07 6.42 -0.55
C GLY A 169 14.99 7.63 -0.69
N GLY A 170 15.71 7.96 0.40
CA GLY A 170 16.54 9.15 0.51
C GLY A 170 18.05 8.89 0.51
N ASN A 171 18.82 9.93 0.81
CA ASN A 171 20.30 9.87 0.78
C ASN A 171 20.95 9.57 2.14
N GLY A 172 20.15 9.18 3.14
CA GLY A 172 20.62 8.88 4.49
C GLY A 172 21.43 7.58 4.59
N GLY A 173 21.78 7.23 5.83
CA GLY A 173 22.38 5.93 6.16
C GLY A 173 23.75 5.64 5.53
N THR A 174 24.23 4.42 5.77
CA THR A 174 25.44 3.87 5.17
C THR A 174 25.07 2.93 4.03
N TYR A 175 25.72 3.08 2.89
CA TYR A 175 25.50 2.26 1.70
C TYR A 175 26.05 0.84 1.89
N LYS A 176 25.29 -0.14 1.37
CA LYS A 176 25.69 -1.53 1.21
C LYS A 176 25.12 -2.08 -0.08
N GLU A 177 25.79 -3.06 -0.65
CA GLU A 177 25.32 -3.81 -1.81
C GLU A 177 25.83 -5.26 -1.76
N ILE A 178 25.13 -6.12 -2.49
CA ILE A 178 25.62 -7.43 -2.90
C ILE A 178 25.44 -7.54 -4.42
N ALA A 179 26.52 -7.92 -5.11
CA ALA A 179 26.48 -8.25 -6.53
C ALA A 179 26.19 -9.74 -6.66
N LEU A 180 25.19 -10.11 -7.45
CA LEU A 180 24.76 -11.49 -7.61
C LEU A 180 25.59 -12.14 -8.72
N GLU A 181 26.11 -13.33 -8.41
CA GLU A 181 26.82 -14.18 -9.36
C GLU A 181 25.89 -14.75 -10.43
N VAL A 182 26.47 -15.40 -11.43
CA VAL A 182 25.69 -16.13 -12.44
C VAL A 182 24.88 -17.24 -11.77
N ALA A 183 23.58 -17.32 -12.09
CA ALA A 183 22.63 -18.27 -11.50
C ALA A 183 22.44 -18.10 -9.98
N GLU A 184 22.76 -16.93 -9.44
CA GLU A 184 22.37 -16.53 -8.09
C GLU A 184 21.09 -15.70 -8.11
N TYR A 185 20.22 -15.92 -7.12
CA TYR A 185 18.91 -15.27 -7.05
C TYR A 185 18.62 -14.77 -5.64
N TRP A 186 17.89 -13.66 -5.56
CA TRP A 186 17.33 -13.18 -4.30
C TRP A 186 16.09 -14.00 -3.94
N VAL A 187 16.11 -14.68 -2.78
CA VAL A 187 15.06 -15.66 -2.42
C VAL A 187 14.43 -15.45 -1.05
N GLU A 188 15.08 -14.72 -0.14
CA GLU A 188 14.50 -14.39 1.16
C GLU A 188 14.73 -12.91 1.50
N ALA A 189 13.75 -12.30 2.15
CA ALA A 189 13.89 -10.97 2.72
C ALA A 189 13.27 -10.92 4.12
N GLU A 190 13.91 -10.22 5.05
CA GLU A 190 13.35 -9.95 6.38
C GLU A 190 13.19 -8.44 6.57
N LEU A 191 12.01 -8.05 7.04
CA LEU A 191 11.69 -6.65 7.33
C LEU A 191 11.28 -6.53 8.79
N CYS A 192 11.77 -5.51 9.49
CA CYS A 192 11.30 -5.19 10.84
C CYS A 192 10.88 -3.73 10.93
N SER A 193 9.90 -3.45 11.79
CA SER A 193 9.49 -2.07 12.10
C SER A 193 10.57 -1.35 12.92
N GLY A 194 10.90 -0.12 12.57
CA GLY A 194 11.80 0.74 13.35
C GLY A 194 11.12 2.02 13.78
N ARG A 195 11.32 2.42 15.04
CA ARG A 195 10.72 3.65 15.59
C ARG A 195 11.80 4.69 15.87
N LYS A 196 11.67 5.86 15.23
CA LYS A 196 12.53 7.02 15.47
C LYS A 196 11.68 8.28 15.54
N ASN A 197 11.95 9.13 16.53
CA ASN A 197 11.18 10.38 16.76
C ASN A 197 9.66 10.15 16.80
N LYS A 198 9.22 9.07 17.46
CA LYS A 198 7.82 8.61 17.59
C LYS A 198 7.14 8.18 16.28
N LYS A 199 7.85 8.13 15.15
CA LYS A 199 7.35 7.62 13.87
C LYS A 199 7.87 6.20 13.61
N ASP A 200 6.97 5.28 13.28
CA ASP A 200 7.31 3.94 12.79
C ASP A 200 7.59 4.00 11.29
N ARG A 201 8.59 3.24 10.82
CA ARG A 201 9.02 3.05 9.43
C ARG A 201 9.61 1.65 9.28
N ILE A 202 10.14 1.31 8.09
CA ILE A 202 11.01 0.14 7.98
C ILE A 202 12.32 0.43 8.73
N GLY A 203 12.53 -0.30 9.82
CA GLY A 203 13.69 -0.17 10.70
C GLY A 203 14.87 -0.99 10.21
N TYR A 204 14.58 -2.15 9.66
CA TYR A 204 15.55 -3.13 9.20
C TYR A 204 15.07 -3.79 7.93
N PHE A 205 16.04 -4.10 7.07
CA PHE A 205 15.85 -4.94 5.90
C PHE A 205 17.06 -5.87 5.78
N SER A 206 16.81 -7.14 5.49
CA SER A 206 17.81 -8.04 4.93
C SER A 206 17.32 -8.67 3.64
N ALA A 207 18.29 -8.98 2.77
CA ALA A 207 18.12 -9.82 1.59
C ALA A 207 19.07 -11.00 1.70
N THR A 208 18.57 -12.20 1.42
CA THR A 208 19.36 -13.44 1.38
C THR A 208 19.24 -14.08 0.01
N THR A 209 20.38 -14.47 -0.56
CA THR A 209 20.46 -15.09 -1.89
C THR A 209 20.48 -16.62 -1.81
N THR A 210 20.40 -17.29 -2.97
CA THR A 210 20.50 -18.75 -3.08
C THR A 210 21.86 -19.32 -2.65
N THR A 211 22.92 -18.51 -2.66
CA THR A 211 24.25 -18.93 -2.19
C THR A 211 24.44 -18.73 -0.68
N GLY A 212 23.49 -18.06 -0.03
CA GLY A 212 23.54 -17.71 1.39
C GLY A 212 24.22 -16.38 1.68
N GLU A 213 24.54 -15.56 0.66
CA GLU A 213 24.96 -14.19 0.90
C GLU A 213 23.83 -13.36 1.49
N ILE A 214 24.18 -12.49 2.44
CA ILE A 214 23.22 -11.64 3.16
C ILE A 214 23.65 -10.18 3.11
N MET A 215 22.78 -9.33 2.57
CA MET A 215 22.86 -7.88 2.75
C MET A 215 21.90 -7.48 3.87
N SER A 216 22.36 -6.69 4.84
CA SER A 216 21.48 -6.12 5.87
C SER A 216 21.75 -4.65 6.14
N ILE A 217 20.68 -3.86 6.20
CA ILE A 217 20.68 -2.41 6.44
C ILE A 217 19.64 -2.03 7.48
N GLY A 218 19.86 -0.91 8.17
CA GLY A 218 19.02 -0.50 9.28
C GLY A 218 19.37 -1.19 10.60
N GLU A 219 18.53 -1.00 11.62
CA GLU A 219 18.67 -1.60 12.94
C GLU A 219 17.56 -2.62 13.18
N LYS A 220 17.93 -3.89 13.36
CA LYS A 220 16.99 -4.97 13.63
C LYS A 220 16.37 -4.80 15.02
N THR A 221 15.05 -4.76 15.06
CA THR A 221 14.27 -4.87 16.31
C THR A 221 13.90 -6.33 16.54
N ASN A 222 13.67 -6.71 17.80
CA ASN A 222 13.23 -8.07 18.15
C ASN A 222 11.69 -8.22 18.10
N ASP A 223 10.96 -7.15 17.78
CA ASP A 223 9.52 -7.12 17.65
C ASP A 223 9.10 -6.65 16.26
N ARG A 224 7.95 -7.15 15.79
CA ARG A 224 7.33 -6.78 14.50
C ARG A 224 8.31 -6.97 13.33
N CYS A 225 8.67 -8.22 13.10
CA CYS A 225 9.42 -8.64 11.92
C CYS A 225 8.57 -9.60 11.06
N LEU A 226 8.76 -9.54 9.75
CA LEU A 226 8.17 -10.47 8.80
C LEU A 226 9.25 -10.94 7.81
N THR A 227 9.32 -12.25 7.63
CA THR A 227 10.18 -12.88 6.62
C THR A 227 9.36 -13.29 5.42
N PHE A 228 9.79 -12.87 4.25
CA PHE A 228 9.26 -13.25 2.95
C PHE A 228 10.20 -14.25 2.29
N ARG A 229 9.64 -15.34 1.79
CA ARG A 229 10.36 -16.32 0.95
C ARG A 229 9.71 -16.36 -0.41
N ALA A 230 10.54 -16.27 -1.46
CA ALA A 230 10.08 -16.43 -2.82
C ALA A 230 9.41 -17.81 -2.97
N ALA A 231 8.37 -17.89 -3.80
CA ALA A 231 7.75 -19.18 -4.09
C ALA A 231 8.75 -20.12 -4.78
N GLU A 232 8.52 -21.42 -4.70
CA GLU A 232 9.33 -22.40 -5.41
C GLU A 232 9.37 -22.08 -6.91
N GLY A 233 10.58 -22.03 -7.48
CA GLY A 233 10.79 -21.65 -8.88
C GLY A 233 10.78 -20.14 -9.17
N ASN A 234 10.64 -19.29 -8.15
CA ASN A 234 10.67 -17.83 -8.29
C ASN A 234 11.85 -17.20 -7.56
N SER A 235 12.15 -15.96 -7.92
CA SER A 235 13.04 -15.04 -7.19
C SER A 235 12.37 -13.69 -7.00
N PHE A 236 12.82 -12.93 -6.02
CA PHE A 236 12.47 -11.52 -5.89
C PHE A 236 13.24 -10.70 -6.94
N VAL A 237 12.52 -9.88 -7.70
CA VAL A 237 13.07 -9.13 -8.86
C VAL A 237 12.83 -7.62 -8.80
N GLY A 238 12.06 -7.14 -7.83
CA GLY A 238 11.73 -5.74 -7.71
C GLY A 238 10.95 -5.42 -6.45
N LEU A 239 10.68 -4.13 -6.27
CA LEU A 239 10.11 -3.55 -5.08
C LEU A 239 8.86 -2.73 -5.42
N TYR A 240 7.92 -2.67 -4.49
CA TYR A 240 6.83 -1.70 -4.54
C TYR A 240 6.44 -1.27 -3.14
N GLY A 241 5.88 -0.07 -2.98
CA GLY A 241 5.58 0.44 -1.65
C GLY A 241 5.47 1.95 -1.59
N GLU A 242 5.90 2.51 -0.47
CA GLU A 242 5.89 3.96 -0.21
C GLU A 242 7.22 4.40 0.39
N SER A 243 7.74 5.54 -0.07
CA SER A 243 8.98 6.12 0.43
C SER A 243 8.95 7.65 0.44
N GLY A 244 9.76 8.23 1.32
CA GLY A 244 10.15 9.63 1.33
C GLY A 244 11.66 9.74 1.51
N ASP A 245 12.09 10.41 2.57
CA ASP A 245 13.51 10.41 2.98
C ASP A 245 14.01 9.02 3.42
N GLU A 246 13.08 8.09 3.68
CA GLU A 246 13.30 6.73 4.13
C GLU A 246 12.29 5.79 3.45
N ILE A 247 12.48 4.47 3.58
CA ILE A 247 11.48 3.48 3.16
C ILE A 247 10.38 3.41 4.24
N ASP A 248 9.15 3.79 3.87
CA ASP A 248 8.00 3.82 4.78
C ASP A 248 7.28 2.47 4.83
N SER A 249 7.13 1.83 3.68
CA SER A 249 6.48 0.52 3.52
C SER A 249 7.06 -0.18 2.29
N LEU A 250 7.16 -1.50 2.35
CA LEU A 250 7.82 -2.27 1.31
C LEU A 250 7.12 -3.60 1.07
N GLY A 251 6.81 -3.89 -0.19
CA GLY A 251 6.42 -5.18 -0.72
C GLY A 251 7.43 -5.63 -1.78
N LEU A 252 7.43 -6.94 -2.05
CA LEU A 252 8.37 -7.59 -2.96
C LEU A 252 7.64 -8.07 -4.19
N ILE A 253 8.31 -8.00 -5.34
CA ILE A 253 7.81 -8.51 -6.61
C ILE A 253 8.61 -9.76 -6.94
N GLU A 254 7.92 -10.86 -7.19
CA GLU A 254 8.48 -12.13 -7.65
C GLU A 254 8.32 -12.29 -9.16
N PHE A 255 9.26 -13.01 -9.76
CA PHE A 255 9.17 -13.50 -11.13
C PHE A 255 9.75 -14.92 -11.20
N PRO A 256 9.25 -15.80 -12.09
CA PRO A 256 9.77 -17.15 -12.16
C PRO A 256 11.17 -17.17 -12.77
N ILE A 257 12.04 -17.96 -12.15
CA ILE A 257 13.41 -18.19 -12.57
C ILE A 257 13.39 -18.97 -13.89
N THR A 258 14.09 -18.46 -14.90
CA THR A 258 14.33 -19.17 -16.15
C THR A 258 15.59 -20.03 -15.99
N LEU A 259 15.46 -21.35 -16.19
CA LEU A 259 16.56 -22.31 -16.20
C LEU A 259 17.24 -22.39 -17.57
#